data_AF-F9NVU8-F1
#
_entry.id   AF-F9NVU8-F1
#
_cell.length_a   1.000
_cell.length_b   1.000
_cell.length_c   1.000
_cell.angle_alpha   90.00
_cell.angle_beta   90.00
_cell.angle_gamma   90.00
#
_symmetry.space_group_name_H-M   'P 1'
#
loop_
_entity.id
_entity.type
_entity.pdbx_description
1 polymer ?
#
loop_
_entity_poly.entity_id
_entity_poly.type
_entity_poly.pdbx_seq_one_letter_code
_entity_poly.pdbx_strand_id
1 'polypeptide(L)'
;MRALYYCDTDTMRQRIGEIGDDVDNLLIIAHAPTIPGLAAQLAAMSGAEDEVGCWYPPATLTEVEVDGAWADLTNEHFDKVRLAGVQRPM
;
A
#
# COMPACT_ATOMS: atom_id res chain seq x y z
N MET A 1 -3.60 6.27 19.73
CA MET A 1 -2.55 5.78 18.81
C MET A 1 -2.47 4.26 18.91
N ARG A 2 -3.39 3.54 18.25
CA ARG A 2 -3.51 2.06 18.28
C ARG A 2 -4.04 1.51 16.94
N ALA A 3 -4.06 2.35 15.91
CA ALA A 3 -4.84 2.16 14.69
C ALA A 3 -4.19 1.19 13.68
N LEU A 4 -2.87 1.00 13.75
CA LEU A 4 -2.08 0.24 12.76
C LEU A 4 -1.39 -1.01 13.34
N TYR A 5 -1.56 -1.28 14.64
CA TYR A 5 -0.95 -2.42 15.32
C TYR A 5 -1.93 -3.60 15.28
N TYR A 6 -1.54 -4.74 14.68
CA TYR A 6 -2.40 -5.90 14.36
C TYR A 6 -3.57 -5.62 13.41
N CYS A 7 -3.46 -4.57 12.61
CA CYS A 7 -4.44 -4.24 11.58
C CYS A 7 -4.26 -5.19 10.38
N ASP A 8 -5.34 -5.78 9.86
CA ASP A 8 -5.26 -6.47 8.57
C ASP A 8 -5.13 -5.48 7.41
N THR A 9 -4.87 -6.00 6.21
CA THR A 9 -4.71 -5.19 4.99
C THR A 9 -5.97 -4.42 4.64
N ASP A 10 -7.15 -4.97 4.90
CA ASP A 10 -8.43 -4.35 4.56
C ASP A 10 -8.73 -3.15 5.46
N THR A 11 -8.49 -3.29 6.76
CA THR A 11 -8.59 -2.19 7.71
C THR A 11 -7.56 -1.09 7.40
N MET A 12 -6.38 -1.45 6.91
CA MET A 12 -5.38 -0.48 6.46
C MET A 12 -5.90 0.31 5.23
N ARG A 13 -6.46 -0.38 4.23
CA ARG A 13 -7.06 0.25 3.05
C ARG A 13 -8.25 1.16 3.41
N GLN A 14 -9.09 0.74 4.36
CA GLN A 14 -10.17 1.57 4.86
C GLN A 14 -9.63 2.88 5.45
N ARG A 15 -8.57 2.83 6.26
CA ARG A 15 -7.95 4.04 6.83
C ARG A 15 -7.32 4.94 5.78
N ILE A 16 -6.75 4.37 4.73
CA ILE A 16 -6.25 5.15 3.59
C ILE A 16 -7.42 5.85 2.89
N GLY A 17 -8.55 5.15 2.70
CA GLY A 17 -9.74 5.73 2.08
C GLY A 17 -10.43 6.86 2.87
N GLU A 18 -10.10 7.01 4.15
CA GLU A 18 -10.57 8.12 5.00
C GLU A 18 -9.71 9.39 4.86
N ILE A 19 -8.62 9.34 4.10
CA ILE A 19 -7.76 10.50 3.83
C ILE A 19 -8.43 11.45 2.83
N GLY A 20 -8.38 12.74 3.11
CA GLY A 20 -8.90 13.77 2.21
C GLY A 20 -8.05 13.92 0.95
N ASP A 21 -8.70 14.25 -0.17
CA ASP A 21 -8.03 14.45 -1.46
C ASP A 21 -7.17 15.74 -1.51
N ASP A 22 -7.15 16.53 -0.44
CA ASP A 22 -6.20 17.63 -0.24
C ASP A 22 -4.79 17.14 0.11
N VAL A 23 -4.63 15.84 0.38
CA VAL A 23 -3.33 15.20 0.63
C VAL A 23 -2.79 14.59 -0.65
N ASP A 24 -1.73 15.19 -1.21
CA ASP A 24 -1.12 14.70 -2.45
C ASP A 24 -0.31 13.41 -2.27
N ASN A 25 0.31 13.22 -1.10
CA ASN A 25 1.24 12.12 -0.85
C ASN A 25 1.03 11.52 0.56
N LEU A 26 0.94 10.19 0.64
CA LEU A 26 0.76 9.45 1.89
C LEU A 26 1.93 8.50 2.15
N LEU A 27 2.66 8.72 3.24
CA LEU A 27 3.69 7.79 3.73
C LEU A 27 3.14 6.92 4.86
N ILE A 28 3.12 5.60 4.65
CA ILE A 28 2.66 4.63 5.64
C ILE A 28 3.86 3.93 6.27
N ILE A 29 4.01 4.06 7.59
CA ILE A 29 5.00 3.36 8.38
C ILE A 29 4.27 2.41 9.32
N ALA A 30 4.33 1.10 9.06
CA ALA A 30 3.75 0.09 9.95
C ALA A 30 4.54 -1.23 9.88
N HIS A 31 3.97 -2.28 10.45
CA HIS A 31 4.66 -3.55 10.68
C HIS A 31 4.27 -4.63 9.67
N ALA A 32 5.16 -5.60 9.50
CA ALA A 32 4.80 -6.89 8.95
C ALA A 32 3.84 -7.63 9.91
N PRO A 33 2.90 -8.44 9.40
CA PRO A 33 2.73 -8.83 7.99
C PRO A 33 1.91 -7.84 7.14
N THR A 34 1.29 -6.83 7.75
CA THR A 34 0.32 -5.94 7.10
C THR A 34 0.93 -5.12 5.96
N ILE A 35 2.09 -4.49 6.16
CA ILE A 35 2.73 -3.68 5.11
C ILE A 35 3.16 -4.51 3.90
N PRO A 36 3.87 -5.65 4.06
CA PRO A 36 4.13 -6.55 2.93
C PRO A 36 2.86 -7.01 2.22
N GLY A 37 1.80 -7.34 2.96
CA GLY A 37 0.52 -7.76 2.38
C GLY A 37 -0.15 -6.66 1.56
N LEU A 38 -0.16 -5.43 2.08
CA LEU A 38 -0.69 -4.26 1.36
C LEU A 38 0.13 -3.96 0.10
N ALA A 39 1.47 -3.98 0.20
CA ALA A 39 2.35 -3.78 -0.95
C ALA A 39 2.10 -4.83 -2.04
N ALA A 40 1.93 -6.10 -1.66
CA ALA A 40 1.62 -7.18 -2.60
C ALA A 40 0.24 -7.00 -3.27
N GLN A 41 -0.78 -6.59 -2.50
CA GLN A 41 -2.11 -6.30 -3.05
C GLN A 41 -2.06 -5.15 -4.07
N LEU A 42 -1.41 -4.03 -3.72
CA LEU A 42 -1.30 -2.88 -4.62
C LEU A 42 -0.47 -3.21 -5.87
N ALA A 43 0.61 -3.98 -5.71
CA ALA A 43 1.40 -4.45 -6.84
C ALA A 43 0.58 -5.36 -7.78
N ALA A 44 -0.22 -6.28 -7.24
CA ALA A 44 -1.12 -7.13 -8.03
C ALA A 44 -2.18 -6.31 -8.78
N MET A 45 -2.73 -5.25 -8.16
CA MET A 45 -3.66 -4.34 -8.83
C MET A 45 -3.01 -3.58 -10.00
N SER A 46 -1.69 -3.36 -9.94
CA SER A 46 -0.91 -2.78 -11.04
C SER A 46 -0.38 -3.80 -12.06
N GLY A 47 -0.61 -5.09 -11.87
CA GLY A 47 -0.04 -6.17 -12.70
C GLY A 47 1.47 -6.39 -12.52
N ALA A 48 2.03 -5.97 -11.38
CA ALA A 48 3.45 -6.07 -11.04
C ALA A 48 3.67 -6.94 -9.79
N GLU A 49 2.85 -7.98 -9.60
CA GLU A 49 2.86 -8.85 -8.40
C GLU A 49 4.26 -9.44 -8.08
N ASP A 50 5.04 -9.75 -9.11
CA ASP A 50 6.36 -10.35 -8.98
C ASP A 50 7.44 -9.37 -8.44
N GLU A 51 7.20 -8.05 -8.51
CA GLU A 51 8.20 -7.05 -8.10
C GLU A 51 8.33 -6.90 -6.59
N VAL A 52 7.22 -7.03 -5.85
CA VAL A 52 7.23 -7.00 -4.38
C VAL A 52 7.73 -8.34 -3.82
N GLY A 53 7.32 -9.45 -4.45
CA GLY A 53 7.83 -10.81 -4.18
C GLY A 53 7.67 -11.29 -2.73
N CYS A 54 8.26 -12.46 -2.42
CA CYS A 54 8.25 -13.03 -1.06
C CYS A 54 9.32 -12.43 -0.13
N TRP A 55 10.00 -11.34 -0.53
CA TRP A 55 11.10 -10.74 0.21
C TRP A 55 10.85 -9.25 0.52
N TYR A 56 10.40 -9.00 1.75
CA TYR A 56 10.08 -7.67 2.28
C TYR A 56 10.76 -7.47 3.65
N PRO A 57 12.10 -7.29 3.70
CA PRO A 57 12.80 -7.06 4.97
C PRO A 57 12.39 -5.73 5.62
N PRO A 58 12.63 -5.55 6.93
CA PRO A 58 12.46 -4.26 7.59
C PRO A 58 13.18 -3.15 6.83
N ALA A 59 12.58 -1.96 6.75
CA ALA A 59 13.05 -0.83 5.96
C ALA A 59 12.98 -0.99 4.42
N THR A 60 12.21 -1.97 3.92
CA THR A 60 11.74 -1.93 2.52
C THR A 60 10.75 -0.78 2.33
N LEU A 61 10.90 -0.04 1.22
CA LEU A 61 9.98 0.99 0.76
C LEU A 61 9.35 0.55 -0.56
N THR A 62 8.02 0.62 -0.64
CA THR A 62 7.25 0.38 -1.87
C THR A 62 6.56 1.68 -2.24
N GLU A 63 6.81 2.17 -3.44
CA GLU A 63 6.21 3.40 -3.96
C GLU A 63 5.12 3.02 -4.97
N VAL A 64 3.94 3.61 -4.77
CA VAL A 64 2.75 3.34 -5.58
C VAL A 64 2.13 4.67 -5.98
N GLU A 65 1.84 4.80 -7.25
CA GLU A 65 1.06 5.92 -7.80
C GLU A 65 -0.40 5.52 -7.93
N VAL A 66 -1.28 6.45 -7.58
CA VAL A 66 -2.73 6.25 -7.56
C VAL A 66 -3.34 7.42 -8.32
N ASP A 67 -4.01 7.14 -9.43
CA ASP A 67 -4.74 8.16 -10.19
C ASP A 67 -6.22 8.15 -9.76
N GLY A 68 -6.60 8.96 -8.78
CA GLY A 68 -7.96 9.02 -8.26
C GLY A 68 -8.03 9.50 -6.83
N ALA A 69 -9.19 9.33 -6.20
CA ALA A 69 -9.38 9.68 -4.80
C ALA A 69 -8.81 8.57 -3.89
N TRP A 70 -8.35 8.93 -2.69
CA TRP A 70 -7.90 7.93 -1.72
C TRP A 70 -9.00 6.93 -1.36
N ALA A 71 -10.25 7.37 -1.35
CA ALA A 71 -11.43 6.54 -1.12
C ALA A 71 -11.58 5.40 -2.13
N ASP A 72 -11.09 5.57 -3.36
CA ASP A 72 -11.21 4.56 -4.42
C ASP A 72 -10.35 3.31 -4.13
N LEU A 73 -9.30 3.44 -3.31
CA LEU A 73 -8.44 2.34 -2.88
C LEU A 73 -9.15 1.33 -1.96
N THR A 74 -10.37 1.60 -1.53
CA THR A 74 -11.21 0.62 -0.80
C THR A 74 -11.84 -0.42 -1.74
N ASN A 75 -11.92 -0.14 -3.04
CA ASN A 75 -12.50 -1.05 -4.03
C ASN A 75 -11.53 -2.19 -4.38
N GLU A 76 -12.01 -3.43 -4.38
CA GLU A 76 -11.18 -4.62 -4.67
C GLU A 76 -10.56 -4.62 -6.09
N HIS A 77 -11.17 -3.91 -7.03
CA HIS A 77 -10.62 -3.67 -8.37
C HIS A 77 -10.51 -2.16 -8.57
N PHE A 78 -9.28 -1.67 -8.61
CA PHE A 78 -8.98 -0.28 -8.93
C PHE A 78 -7.84 -0.24 -9.93
N ASP A 79 -8.18 0.00 -11.20
CA ASP A 79 -7.28 -0.15 -12.35
C ASP A 79 -6.35 1.05 -12.54
N LYS A 80 -6.32 1.96 -11.56
CA LYS A 80 -5.55 3.21 -11.59
C LYS A 80 -4.42 3.21 -10.55
N VAL A 81 -4.00 2.03 -10.13
CA VAL A 81 -2.82 1.81 -9.29
C VAL A 81 -1.65 1.45 -10.18
N ARG A 82 -0.51 2.09 -9.98
CA ARG A 82 0.75 1.77 -10.65
C ARG A 82 1.86 1.60 -9.63
N LEU A 83 2.60 0.49 -9.69
CA LEU A 83 3.83 0.35 -8.93
C LEU A 83 4.90 1.26 -9.55
N ALA A 84 5.44 2.19 -8.76
CA ALA A 84 6.49 3.11 -9.18
C ALA A 84 7.89 2.56 -8.88
N GLY A 85 8.04 1.81 -7.77
CA GLY A 85 9.28 1.10 -7.46
C GLY A 85 9.29 0.40 -6.10
N VAL A 86 10.27 -0.50 -5.94
CA VAL A 86 10.54 -1.20 -4.67
C VAL A 86 12.00 -1.00 -4.30
N GLN A 87 12.25 -0.37 -3.16
CA GLN A 87 13.58 -0.16 -2.60
C GLN A 87 13.75 -1.06 -1.38
N ARG A 88 14.80 -1.88 -1.39
CA ARG A 88 15.13 -2.78 -0.28
C ARG A 88 16.48 -2.37 0.32
N PRO A 89 16.68 -2.51 1.63
CA PRO A 89 18.00 -2.32 2.23
C PRO A 89 19.00 -3.32 1.62
N MET A 90 20.23 -2.84 1.39
CA MET A 90 21.35 -3.68 0.95
C MET A 90 21.83 -4.63 2.04
#